data_AF-A0A0G4F3C6-F1
#
_entry.id   AF-A0A0G4F3C6-F1
#
_cell.length_a   1.000
_cell.length_b   1.000
_cell.length_c   1.000
_cell.angle_alpha   90.00
_cell.angle_beta   90.00
_cell.angle_gamma   90.00
#
_symmetry.space_group_name_H-M   'P 1'
#
loop_
_entity.id
_entity.type
_entity.pdbx_description
1 polymer ?
#
loop_
_entity_poly.entity_id
_entity_poly.type
_entity_poly.pdbx_seq_one_letter_code
_entity_poly.pdbx_strand_id
1 'polypeptide(L)'
;MARLLATEARRWREEQLASERILICACTILYRAPDVTGSKDIAKTVERRMDQWGKGDFEQLVQEAERNNALLATRPVGKDDANEATLRQFRRLVDKDKVKQAVRFLTERGGGGALNPNDLAKADPAGRTVWEVLESKHPAQSDPDPSCFLDRPLPPLTQVELTANHIERAVRATKGGAGPVGGESSVWKQLLLKSGAASAELRSELAAMASHIANEDVPWERLQACVHAMAKAVGVDAEIMCGADQLCAGLKGGVECAIHAVSGEFDSGGVECAILVDATNTFNEMSRSAALWNVRILWPRCSR
;
A
#
# COMPACT_ATOMS: atom_id res chain seq x y z
N MET A 1 18.12 -1.71 -12.41
CA MET A 1 16.95 -1.68 -11.51
C MET A 1 15.87 -2.71 -11.84
N ALA A 2 15.19 -2.66 -12.99
CA ALA A 2 14.07 -3.59 -13.27
C ALA A 2 14.44 -5.09 -13.16
N ARG A 3 15.58 -5.50 -13.71
CA ARG A 3 16.11 -6.87 -13.55
C ARG A 3 16.41 -7.25 -12.10
N LEU A 4 16.90 -6.30 -11.30
CA LEU A 4 17.20 -6.54 -9.89
C LEU A 4 15.90 -6.79 -9.11
N LEU A 5 14.86 -6.00 -9.36
CA LEU A 5 13.54 -6.25 -8.77
C LEU A 5 12.92 -7.56 -9.26
N ALA A 6 13.14 -7.94 -10.52
CA ALA A 6 12.70 -9.24 -11.05
C ALA A 6 13.41 -10.39 -10.33
N THR A 7 14.70 -10.22 -10.04
CA THR A 7 15.48 -11.17 -9.25
C THR A 7 14.94 -11.28 -7.83
N GLU A 8 14.71 -10.18 -7.11
CA GLU A 8 14.13 -10.24 -5.76
C GLU A 8 12.71 -10.85 -5.75
N ALA A 9 11.90 -10.57 -6.78
CA ALA A 9 10.60 -11.22 -6.98
C ALA A 9 10.71 -12.74 -7.16
N ARG A 10 11.70 -13.21 -7.93
CA ARG A 10 12.00 -14.63 -8.10
C ARG A 10 12.49 -15.26 -6.80
N ARG A 11 13.43 -14.61 -6.10
CA ARG A 11 13.98 -15.09 -4.82
C ARG A 11 12.91 -15.18 -3.73
N TRP A 12 11.94 -14.25 -3.71
CA TRP A 12 10.79 -14.38 -2.82
C TRP A 12 10.02 -15.68 -3.05
N ARG A 13 9.86 -16.13 -4.30
CA ARG A 13 9.19 -17.41 -4.63
C ARG A 13 10.08 -18.63 -4.34
N GLU A 14 11.28 -18.63 -4.89
CA GLU A 14 12.16 -19.81 -4.96
C GLU A 14 12.97 -20.00 -3.67
N GLU A 15 13.46 -18.92 -3.07
CA GLU A 15 14.28 -18.93 -1.85
C GLU A 15 13.46 -18.62 -0.59
N GLN A 16 12.14 -18.45 -0.73
CA GLN A 16 11.20 -18.16 0.36
C GLN A 16 11.56 -16.93 1.22
N LEU A 17 12.19 -15.93 0.61
CA LEU A 17 12.55 -14.69 1.32
C LEU A 17 11.33 -13.81 1.62
N ALA A 18 11.52 -12.83 2.52
CA ALA A 18 10.50 -11.85 2.90
C ALA A 18 10.14 -10.89 1.75
N SER A 19 8.86 -10.51 1.62
CA SER A 19 8.38 -9.65 0.51
C SER A 19 8.85 -8.20 0.61
N GLU A 20 9.19 -7.75 1.82
CA GLU A 20 9.73 -6.43 2.13
C GLU A 20 11.02 -6.15 1.36
N ARG A 21 11.80 -7.20 1.05
CA ARG A 21 13.04 -7.06 0.30
C ARG A 21 12.84 -6.32 -1.02
N ILE A 22 11.74 -6.56 -1.72
CA ILE A 22 11.43 -5.89 -2.99
C ILE A 22 11.21 -4.39 -2.77
N LEU A 23 10.51 -4.03 -1.68
CA LEU A 23 10.24 -2.64 -1.32
C LEU A 23 11.51 -1.93 -0.83
N ILE A 24 12.25 -2.55 0.09
CA ILE A 24 13.50 -2.02 0.66
C ILE A 24 14.54 -1.85 -0.45
N CYS A 25 14.64 -2.79 -1.39
CA CYS A 25 15.49 -2.70 -2.59
C CYS A 25 15.17 -1.43 -3.39
N ALA A 26 13.90 -1.22 -3.70
CA ALA A 26 13.46 -0.01 -4.40
C ALA A 26 13.77 1.26 -3.62
N CYS A 27 13.46 1.28 -2.32
CA CYS A 27 13.62 2.46 -1.46
C CYS A 27 15.07 2.88 -1.29
N THR A 28 15.96 1.94 -1.01
CA THR A 28 17.36 2.21 -0.71
C THR A 28 18.14 2.60 -1.97
N ILE A 29 17.89 1.91 -3.09
CA ILE A 29 18.60 2.16 -4.35
C ILE A 29 18.17 3.48 -4.97
N LEU A 30 16.85 3.75 -5.01
CA LEU A 30 16.30 4.95 -5.63
C LEU A 30 16.18 6.12 -4.65
N TYR A 31 16.68 5.99 -3.41
CA TYR A 31 16.59 7.04 -2.42
C TYR A 31 17.27 8.33 -2.91
N ARG A 32 16.60 9.47 -2.73
CA ARG A 32 17.14 10.75 -3.21
C ARG A 32 18.39 11.13 -2.41
N ALA A 33 19.52 11.26 -3.09
CA ALA A 33 20.73 11.89 -2.54
C ALA A 33 20.67 13.42 -2.82
N PRO A 34 20.50 14.28 -1.80
CA PRO A 34 20.27 15.72 -2.01
C PRO A 34 21.50 16.48 -2.54
N ASP A 35 22.68 15.92 -2.33
CA ASP A 35 24.00 16.38 -2.76
C ASP A 35 24.37 15.92 -4.18
N VAL A 36 23.70 14.89 -4.71
CA VAL A 36 23.95 14.36 -6.05
C VAL A 36 22.85 14.82 -7.02
N THR A 37 23.17 15.80 -7.88
CA THR A 37 22.21 16.41 -8.81
C THR A 37 22.47 16.11 -10.28
N GLY A 38 23.71 15.78 -10.65
CA GLY A 38 24.09 15.49 -12.03
C GLY A 38 23.61 14.12 -12.49
N SER A 39 23.03 14.02 -13.69
CA SER A 39 22.48 12.76 -14.22
C SER A 39 23.48 11.61 -14.26
N LYS A 40 24.75 11.90 -14.60
CA LYS A 40 25.83 10.90 -14.61
C LYS A 40 26.15 10.40 -13.19
N ASP A 41 26.20 11.30 -12.23
CA ASP A 41 26.51 10.96 -10.83
C ASP A 41 25.34 10.23 -10.16
N ILE A 42 24.10 10.58 -10.52
CA ILE A 42 22.90 9.84 -10.12
C ILE A 42 22.97 8.41 -10.65
N ALA A 43 23.29 8.22 -11.93
CA ALA A 43 23.41 6.89 -12.52
C ALA A 43 24.51 6.06 -11.81
N LYS A 44 25.68 6.65 -11.59
CA LYS A 44 26.79 6.02 -10.86
C LYS A 44 26.41 5.65 -9.42
N THR A 45 25.63 6.51 -8.76
CA THR A 45 25.13 6.26 -7.40
C THR A 45 24.15 5.09 -7.38
N VAL A 46 23.21 5.05 -8.34
CA VAL A 46 22.25 3.94 -8.47
C VAL A 46 22.97 2.62 -8.78
N GLU A 47 23.95 2.62 -9.68
CA GLU A 47 24.76 1.45 -10.01
C GLU A 47 25.52 0.92 -8.79
N ARG A 48 26.25 1.79 -8.07
CA ARG A 48 26.94 1.41 -6.83
C ARG A 48 25.99 0.78 -5.81
N ARG A 49 24.80 1.36 -5.63
CA ARG A 49 23.81 0.83 -4.68
C ARG A 49 23.25 -0.53 -5.11
N MET A 50 23.06 -0.73 -6.41
CA MET A 50 22.68 -2.04 -6.95
C MET A 50 23.77 -3.09 -6.69
N ASP A 51 25.05 -2.73 -6.82
CA ASP A 51 26.17 -3.64 -6.54
C ASP A 51 26.27 -3.99 -5.05
N GLN A 52 26.11 -3.00 -4.16
CA GLN A 52 26.04 -3.21 -2.70
C GLN A 52 24.88 -4.13 -2.32
N TRP A 53 23.71 -3.92 -2.92
CA TRP A 53 22.56 -4.80 -2.71
C TRP A 53 22.88 -6.25 -3.11
N GLY A 54 23.53 -6.43 -4.26
CA GLY A 54 23.97 -7.75 -4.74
C GLY A 54 24.98 -8.44 -3.82
N LYS A 55 25.81 -7.67 -3.11
CA LYS A 55 26.78 -8.19 -2.12
C LYS A 55 26.17 -8.47 -0.74
N GLY A 56 24.95 -8.00 -0.48
CA GLY A 56 24.31 -8.13 0.82
C GLY A 56 24.66 -7.01 1.81
N ASP A 57 25.24 -5.90 1.34
CA ASP A 57 25.64 -4.74 2.16
C ASP A 57 24.42 -3.86 2.54
N PHE A 58 23.36 -4.48 3.06
CA PHE A 58 22.08 -3.82 3.33
C PHE A 58 22.19 -2.72 4.38
N GLU A 59 23.00 -2.94 5.42
CA GLU A 59 23.21 -1.96 6.49
C GLU A 59 23.80 -0.65 5.96
N GLN A 60 24.79 -0.75 5.07
CA GLN A 60 25.40 0.43 4.46
C GLN A 60 24.39 1.22 3.60
N LEU A 61 23.51 0.52 2.88
CA LEU A 61 22.44 1.13 2.09
C LEU A 61 21.40 1.85 2.97
N VAL A 62 21.05 1.27 4.11
CA VAL A 62 20.11 1.86 5.08
C VAL A 62 20.74 3.10 5.73
N GLN A 63 21.97 3.01 6.23
CA GLN A 63 22.69 4.14 6.81
C GLN A 63 22.83 5.31 5.81
N GLU A 64 23.10 5.01 4.54
CA GLU A 64 23.16 6.02 3.50
C GLU A 64 21.79 6.70 3.28
N ALA A 65 20.69 5.94 3.27
CA ALA A 65 19.34 6.46 3.13
C ALA A 65 18.95 7.35 4.32
N GLU A 66 19.27 6.94 5.55
CA GLU A 66 19.04 7.73 6.77
C GLU A 66 19.82 9.04 6.76
N ARG A 67 21.10 8.99 6.39
CA ARG A 67 21.94 10.19 6.23
C ARG A 67 21.36 11.15 5.19
N ASN A 68 20.91 10.63 4.04
CA ASN A 68 20.28 11.44 3.00
C ASN A 68 18.95 12.04 3.47
N ASN A 69 18.18 11.31 4.27
CA ASN A 69 16.94 11.81 4.88
C ASN A 69 17.23 12.98 5.84
N ALA A 70 18.26 12.85 6.68
CA ALA A 70 18.68 13.92 7.58
C ALA A 70 19.08 15.19 6.81
N LEU A 71 19.85 15.05 5.72
CA LEU A 71 20.23 16.17 4.85
C LEU A 71 19.04 16.84 4.14
N LEU A 72 17.99 16.08 3.83
CA LEU A 72 16.75 16.62 3.27
C LEU A 72 15.95 17.41 4.31
N ALA A 73 15.97 16.99 5.57
CA ALA A 73 15.28 17.67 6.67
C ALA A 73 15.90 19.04 7.02
N THR A 74 17.20 19.24 6.75
CA THR A 74 17.92 20.47 7.12
C THR A 74 17.90 21.59 6.08
N ARG A 75 17.27 21.42 4.90
CA ARG A 75 17.24 22.49 3.88
C ARG A 75 16.22 23.59 4.25
N PRO A 76 16.64 24.81 4.62
CA PRO A 76 15.72 25.89 4.92
C PRO A 76 15.05 26.38 3.62
N VAL A 77 13.74 26.62 3.66
CA VAL A 77 13.08 27.44 2.63
C VAL A 77 13.33 28.90 3.02
N GLY A 78 14.09 29.63 2.22
CA GLY A 78 14.35 31.06 2.44
C GLY A 78 13.05 31.87 2.43
N LYS A 79 12.84 32.72 3.44
CA LYS A 79 11.59 33.47 3.66
C LYS A 79 11.20 34.44 2.53
N ASP A 80 12.17 34.94 1.77
CA ASP A 80 11.95 36.01 0.78
C ASP A 80 11.65 35.50 -0.65
N ASP A 81 11.95 34.23 -0.95
CA ASP A 81 11.66 33.54 -2.23
C ASP A 81 10.43 32.63 -2.18
N ALA A 82 9.79 32.56 -1.01
CA ALA A 82 8.81 31.53 -0.67
C ALA A 82 7.62 31.53 -1.63
N ASN A 83 7.05 32.68 -1.99
CA ASN A 83 5.83 32.71 -2.82
C ASN A 83 6.09 32.33 -4.28
N GLU A 84 7.12 32.87 -4.92
CA GLU A 84 7.36 32.59 -6.34
C GLU A 84 7.93 31.17 -6.55
N ALA A 85 8.83 30.71 -5.67
CA ALA A 85 9.30 29.33 -5.69
C ALA A 85 8.17 28.33 -5.42
N THR A 86 7.27 28.64 -4.47
CA THR A 86 6.08 27.82 -4.17
C THR A 86 5.11 27.77 -5.34
N LEU A 87 4.83 28.90 -5.99
CA LEU A 87 3.97 28.94 -7.17
C LEU A 87 4.60 28.21 -8.38
N ARG A 88 5.91 28.34 -8.60
CA ARG A 88 6.64 27.58 -9.62
C ARG A 88 6.59 26.07 -9.34
N GLN A 89 6.77 25.67 -8.09
CA GLN A 89 6.68 24.27 -7.67
C GLN A 89 5.25 23.73 -7.83
N PHE A 90 4.24 24.49 -7.41
CA PHE A 90 2.83 24.16 -7.58
C PHE A 90 2.46 24.00 -9.06
N ARG A 91 2.81 24.98 -9.91
CA ARG A 91 2.56 24.92 -11.35
C ARG A 91 3.22 23.70 -11.98
N ARG A 92 4.48 23.42 -11.64
CA ARG A 92 5.19 22.21 -12.10
C ARG A 92 4.49 20.92 -11.66
N LEU A 93 3.89 20.89 -10.47
CA LEU A 93 3.13 19.72 -10.00
C LEU A 93 1.80 19.58 -10.76
N VAL A 94 1.09 20.69 -11.01
CA VAL A 94 -0.14 20.70 -11.82
C VAL A 94 0.14 20.27 -13.26
N ASP A 95 1.19 20.80 -13.90
CA ASP A 95 1.60 20.43 -15.26
C ASP A 95 1.96 18.93 -15.38
N LYS A 96 2.38 18.31 -14.26
CA LYS A 96 2.65 16.87 -14.17
C LYS A 96 1.43 16.05 -13.77
N ASP A 97 0.23 16.64 -13.80
CA ASP A 97 -1.04 16.03 -13.38
C ASP A 97 -1.03 15.56 -11.90
N LYS A 98 -0.25 16.23 -11.06
CA LYS A 98 -0.07 15.90 -9.63
C LYS A 98 -0.87 16.82 -8.72
N VAL A 99 -2.12 17.07 -9.07
CA VAL A 99 -3.01 18.05 -8.40
C VAL A 99 -3.09 17.81 -6.89
N LYS A 100 -3.24 16.55 -6.43
CA LYS A 100 -3.29 16.22 -4.99
C LYS A 100 -1.99 16.58 -4.24
N GLN A 101 -0.84 16.35 -4.86
CA GLN A 101 0.46 16.70 -4.27
C GLN A 101 0.66 18.22 -4.26
N ALA A 102 0.20 18.90 -5.31
CA ALA A 102 0.22 20.36 -5.42
C ALA A 102 -0.61 21.02 -4.32
N VAL A 103 -1.83 20.52 -4.09
CA VAL A 103 -2.72 20.99 -2.99
C VAL A 103 -2.10 20.69 -1.62
N ARG A 104 -1.54 19.50 -1.41
CA ARG A 104 -0.86 19.15 -0.15
C ARG A 104 0.37 20.02 0.12
N PHE A 105 1.09 20.39 -0.93
CA PHE A 105 2.24 21.28 -0.86
C PHE A 105 1.84 22.72 -0.47
N LEU A 106 0.75 23.25 -1.02
CA LEU A 106 0.23 24.58 -0.66
C LEU A 106 -0.40 24.65 0.74
N THR A 107 -1.02 23.57 1.19
CA THR A 107 -1.80 23.55 2.45
C THR A 107 -0.96 23.30 3.69
N GLU A 108 0.38 23.39 3.60
CA GLU A 108 1.33 23.22 4.71
C GLU A 108 1.04 22.01 5.63
N ARG A 109 0.53 20.89 5.09
CA ARG A 109 0.45 19.63 5.83
C ARG A 109 1.83 18.93 5.90
N GLY A 110 2.85 19.69 6.30
CA GLY A 110 4.25 19.28 6.42
C GLY A 110 4.57 18.46 7.68
N GLY A 111 3.58 18.14 8.51
CA GLY A 111 3.76 17.33 9.73
C GLY A 111 3.68 15.81 9.53
N GLY A 112 3.76 15.31 8.29
CA GLY A 112 3.54 13.90 7.98
C GLY A 112 4.83 13.16 7.64
N GLY A 113 5.71 12.97 8.63
CA GLY A 113 6.84 12.04 8.56
C GLY A 113 6.53 10.76 9.31
N ALA A 114 7.19 9.65 8.94
CA ALA A 114 7.19 8.47 9.79
C ALA A 114 7.88 8.82 11.11
N LEU A 115 7.21 8.56 12.23
CA LEU A 115 7.80 8.72 13.56
C LEU A 115 8.74 7.54 13.84
N ASN A 116 9.84 7.78 14.54
CA ASN A 116 10.69 6.69 15.00
C ASN A 116 9.90 5.85 16.03
N PRO A 117 9.84 4.52 15.91
CA PRO A 117 9.14 3.66 16.88
C PRO A 117 9.61 3.87 18.32
N ASN A 118 10.88 4.22 18.51
CA ASN A 118 11.48 4.41 19.82
C ASN A 118 11.34 5.85 20.37
N ASP A 119 10.86 6.79 19.56
CA ASP A 119 10.59 8.15 20.05
C ASP A 119 9.37 8.15 20.97
N LEU A 120 9.33 9.10 21.91
CA LEU A 120 8.14 9.34 22.71
C LEU A 120 6.99 9.88 21.85
N ALA A 121 5.80 9.31 22.02
CA ALA A 121 4.59 9.79 21.38
C ALA A 121 4.17 11.11 22.04
N LYS A 122 4.49 12.24 21.39
CA LYS A 122 4.29 13.61 21.94
C LYS A 122 2.86 13.92 22.41
N ALA A 123 1.86 13.24 21.86
CA ALA A 123 0.45 13.42 22.20
C ALA A 123 -0.06 12.41 23.24
N ASP A 124 0.78 11.47 23.70
CA ASP A 124 0.40 10.45 24.67
C ASP A 124 0.67 10.93 26.11
N PRO A 125 -0.38 11.11 26.94
CA PRO A 125 -0.22 11.59 28.31
C PRO A 125 0.48 10.59 29.24
N ALA A 126 0.57 9.32 28.84
CA ALA A 126 1.27 8.28 29.61
C ALA A 126 2.78 8.21 29.29
N GLY A 127 3.29 9.06 28.38
CA GLY A 127 4.71 9.11 28.05
C GLY A 127 5.21 7.84 27.36
N ARG A 128 4.34 7.11 26.67
CA ARG A 128 4.71 5.90 25.92
C ARG A 128 5.47 6.24 24.65
N THR A 129 6.26 5.28 24.19
CA THR A 129 6.89 5.31 22.87
C THR A 129 5.85 5.19 21.77
N VAL A 130 6.22 5.60 20.55
CA VAL A 130 5.38 5.39 19.35
C VAL A 130 5.03 3.92 19.17
N TRP A 131 5.98 3.01 19.41
CA TRP A 131 5.75 1.57 19.35
C TRP A 131 4.65 1.11 20.32
N GLU A 132 4.77 1.44 21.61
CA GLU A 132 3.82 1.03 22.64
C GLU A 132 2.41 1.60 22.38
N VAL A 133 2.32 2.84 21.89
CA VAL A 133 1.04 3.43 21.50
C VAL A 133 0.42 2.66 20.33
N LEU A 134 1.19 2.31 19.31
CA LEU A 134 0.70 1.53 18.16
C LEU A 134 0.30 0.12 18.58
N GLU A 135 1.10 -0.55 19.41
CA GLU A 135 0.80 -1.86 19.96
C GLU A 135 -0.51 -1.85 20.76
N SER A 136 -0.74 -0.82 21.58
CA SER A 136 -2.00 -0.67 22.32
C SER A 136 -3.25 -0.49 21.45
N LYS A 137 -3.09 -0.08 20.19
CA LYS A 137 -4.20 0.03 19.22
C LYS A 137 -4.57 -1.31 18.58
N HIS A 138 -3.77 -2.35 18.80
CA HIS A 138 -3.96 -3.68 18.22
C HIS A 138 -4.13 -4.73 19.33
N PRO A 139 -5.28 -4.75 20.04
CA PRO A 139 -5.57 -5.76 21.06
C PRO A 139 -5.55 -7.18 20.49
N ALA A 140 -5.48 -8.16 21.39
CA ALA A 140 -5.68 -9.56 21.04
C ALA A 140 -7.03 -9.76 20.34
N GLN A 141 -7.09 -10.69 19.40
CA GLN A 141 -8.31 -10.97 18.66
C GLN A 141 -9.38 -11.56 19.58
N SER A 142 -10.63 -11.23 19.32
CA SER A 142 -11.76 -11.86 20.02
C SER A 142 -11.93 -13.30 19.56
N ASP A 143 -12.22 -14.20 20.50
CA ASP A 143 -12.66 -15.56 20.19
C ASP A 143 -14.07 -15.50 19.60
N PRO A 144 -14.28 -15.96 18.34
CA PRO A 144 -15.60 -15.88 17.72
C PRO A 144 -16.55 -16.90 18.35
N ASP A 145 -17.80 -16.49 18.55
CA ASP A 145 -18.87 -17.43 18.87
C ASP A 145 -19.08 -18.41 17.69
N PRO A 146 -19.34 -19.71 17.95
CA PRO A 146 -19.59 -20.69 16.89
C PRO A 146 -20.70 -20.29 15.91
N SER A 147 -21.70 -19.51 16.34
CA SER A 147 -22.77 -18.99 15.46
C SER A 147 -22.28 -18.00 14.40
N CYS A 148 -21.08 -17.43 14.58
CA CYS A 148 -20.48 -16.56 13.57
C CYS A 148 -20.00 -17.31 12.33
N PHE A 149 -19.86 -18.63 12.37
CA PHE A 149 -19.40 -19.44 11.24
C PHE A 149 -20.59 -19.88 10.38
N LEU A 150 -20.60 -19.48 9.12
CA LEU A 150 -21.61 -19.96 8.16
C LEU A 150 -21.49 -21.47 7.95
N ASP A 151 -22.53 -22.22 8.26
CA ASP A 151 -22.60 -23.66 8.00
C ASP A 151 -23.07 -23.92 6.56
N ARG A 152 -22.12 -23.85 5.62
CA ARG A 152 -22.34 -24.10 4.19
C ARG A 152 -21.14 -24.84 3.59
N PRO A 153 -21.34 -25.69 2.56
CA PRO A 153 -20.24 -26.36 1.90
C PRO A 153 -19.27 -25.35 1.28
N LEU A 154 -17.97 -25.60 1.43
CA LEU A 154 -16.93 -24.76 0.87
C LEU A 154 -16.95 -24.80 -0.67
N PRO A 155 -17.06 -23.64 -1.35
CA PRO A 155 -17.00 -23.61 -2.81
C PRO A 155 -15.61 -24.01 -3.32
N PRO A 156 -15.50 -24.61 -4.53
CA PRO A 156 -14.21 -24.98 -5.09
C PRO A 156 -13.28 -23.77 -5.28
N LEU A 157 -11.97 -23.95 -5.05
CA LEU A 157 -10.94 -22.96 -5.40
C LEU A 157 -10.47 -23.18 -6.83
N THR A 158 -10.94 -22.35 -7.76
CA THR A 158 -10.44 -22.37 -9.14
C THR A 158 -9.00 -21.85 -9.20
N GLN A 159 -8.08 -22.50 -9.90
CA GLN A 159 -6.73 -21.93 -10.03
C GLN A 159 -6.77 -20.56 -10.75
N VAL A 160 -6.02 -19.59 -10.23
CA VAL A 160 -5.91 -18.24 -10.78
C VAL A 160 -4.60 -18.10 -11.52
N GLU A 161 -4.66 -17.87 -12.83
CA GLU A 161 -3.48 -17.60 -13.65
C GLU A 161 -3.33 -16.10 -13.92
N LEU A 162 -2.28 -15.49 -13.37
CA LEU A 162 -1.91 -14.11 -13.66
C LEU A 162 -0.75 -14.08 -14.64
N THR A 163 -0.80 -13.14 -15.59
CA THR A 163 0.15 -13.04 -16.69
C THR A 163 0.79 -11.66 -16.70
N ALA A 164 1.90 -11.50 -17.44
CA ALA A 164 2.55 -10.21 -17.60
C ALA A 164 1.62 -9.13 -18.18
N ASN A 165 0.59 -9.53 -18.95
CA ASN A 165 -0.43 -8.61 -19.47
C ASN A 165 -1.38 -8.12 -18.37
N HIS A 166 -1.76 -8.98 -17.42
CA HIS A 166 -2.54 -8.57 -16.25
C HIS A 166 -1.77 -7.50 -15.44
N ILE A 167 -0.48 -7.70 -15.20
CA ILE A 167 0.38 -6.73 -14.53
C ILE A 167 0.49 -5.44 -15.35
N GLU A 168 0.68 -5.53 -16.67
CA GLU A 168 0.75 -4.35 -17.53
C GLU A 168 -0.50 -3.47 -17.44
N ARG A 169 -1.69 -4.09 -17.52
CA ARG A 169 -2.98 -3.39 -17.39
C ARG A 169 -3.10 -2.69 -16.03
N ALA A 170 -2.74 -3.37 -14.94
CA ALA A 170 -2.75 -2.80 -13.59
C ALA A 170 -1.81 -1.59 -13.47
N VAL A 171 -0.60 -1.69 -14.00
CA VAL A 171 0.39 -0.61 -13.99
C VAL A 171 -0.09 0.61 -14.78
N ARG A 172 -0.71 0.40 -15.94
CA ARG A 172 -1.28 1.51 -16.75
C ARG A 172 -2.39 2.22 -16.01
N ALA A 173 -3.25 1.47 -15.32
CA ALA A 173 -4.34 2.00 -14.50
C ALA A 173 -3.88 2.67 -13.20
N THR A 174 -2.64 2.40 -12.75
CA THR A 174 -2.12 2.93 -11.49
C THR A 174 -2.04 4.46 -11.55
N LYS A 175 -2.72 5.11 -10.61
CA LYS A 175 -2.70 6.55 -10.36
C LYS A 175 -2.34 6.80 -8.90
N GLY A 176 -1.68 7.90 -8.60
CA GLY A 176 -1.41 8.32 -7.22
C GLY A 176 0.05 8.68 -6.93
N GLY A 177 0.22 9.30 -5.76
CA GLY A 177 1.51 9.74 -5.22
C GLY A 177 2.27 8.59 -4.53
N ALA A 178 3.39 8.96 -3.90
CA ALA A 178 4.26 8.04 -3.19
C ALA A 178 3.52 7.21 -2.13
N GLY A 179 3.67 5.88 -2.20
CA GLY A 179 3.32 4.96 -1.11
C GLY A 179 4.40 4.95 -0.01
N PRO A 180 4.38 3.97 0.93
CA PRO A 180 5.41 3.86 1.98
C PRO A 180 6.83 3.78 1.43
N VAL A 181 6.96 3.35 0.18
CA VAL A 181 8.23 3.25 -0.54
C VAL A 181 8.75 4.55 -1.16
N GLY A 182 8.04 5.67 -1.03
CA GLY A 182 8.44 6.95 -1.65
C GLY A 182 8.28 7.00 -3.18
N GLY A 183 8.15 5.84 -3.84
CA GLY A 183 7.98 5.70 -5.28
C GLY A 183 6.58 6.10 -5.75
N GLU A 184 6.52 7.12 -6.60
CA GLU A 184 5.29 7.53 -7.28
C GLU A 184 4.90 6.53 -8.37
N SER A 185 3.61 6.56 -8.78
CA SER A 185 3.11 5.77 -9.91
C SER A 185 3.95 5.92 -11.20
N SER A 186 4.58 7.08 -11.40
CA SER A 186 5.47 7.36 -12.54
C SER A 186 6.73 6.47 -12.56
N VAL A 187 7.35 6.23 -11.39
CA VAL A 187 8.54 5.38 -11.24
C VAL A 187 8.20 3.95 -11.61
N TRP A 188 7.08 3.43 -11.10
CA TRP A 188 6.62 2.09 -11.40
C TRP A 188 6.25 1.91 -12.87
N LYS A 189 5.60 2.91 -13.49
CA LYS A 189 5.35 2.92 -14.94
C LYS A 189 6.65 2.90 -15.75
N GLN A 190 7.70 3.59 -15.32
CA GLN A 190 9.00 3.52 -15.99
C GLN A 190 9.61 2.12 -15.88
N LEU A 191 9.68 1.57 -14.67
CA LEU A 191 10.29 0.25 -14.43
C LEU A 191 9.56 -0.90 -15.13
N LEU A 192 8.22 -0.85 -15.19
CA LEU A 192 7.39 -1.95 -15.69
C LEU A 192 6.99 -1.81 -17.16
N LEU A 193 7.10 -0.61 -17.77
CA LEU A 193 6.64 -0.39 -19.15
C LEU A 193 7.72 0.14 -20.11
N LYS A 194 8.84 0.70 -19.63
CA LYS A 194 9.72 1.51 -20.50
C LYS A 194 11.10 0.89 -20.80
N SER A 195 11.52 -0.16 -20.09
CA SER A 195 12.85 -0.77 -20.22
C SER A 195 12.87 -2.07 -21.04
N GLY A 196 12.00 -2.20 -22.03
CA GLY A 196 11.99 -3.33 -22.97
C GLY A 196 11.97 -4.70 -22.29
N ALA A 197 12.94 -5.56 -22.61
CA ALA A 197 13.07 -6.90 -22.06
C ALA A 197 13.15 -6.93 -20.52
N ALA A 198 13.85 -5.98 -19.89
CA ALA A 198 13.96 -5.92 -18.44
C ALA A 198 12.60 -5.61 -17.77
N SER A 199 11.78 -4.77 -18.40
CA SER A 199 10.41 -4.51 -17.94
C SER A 199 9.49 -5.71 -18.16
N ALA A 200 9.66 -6.46 -19.26
CA ALA A 200 8.90 -7.68 -19.53
C ALA A 200 9.22 -8.79 -18.52
N GLU A 201 10.51 -8.97 -18.18
CA GLU A 201 10.97 -9.91 -17.16
C GLU A 201 10.35 -9.57 -15.80
N LEU A 202 10.46 -8.31 -15.36
CA LEU A 202 9.86 -7.87 -14.10
C LEU A 202 8.35 -8.12 -14.04
N ARG A 203 7.61 -7.83 -15.13
CA ARG A 203 6.17 -8.12 -15.17
C ARG A 203 5.86 -9.61 -15.09
N SER A 204 6.70 -10.45 -15.69
CA SER A 204 6.53 -11.90 -15.65
C SER A 204 6.77 -12.45 -14.25
N GLU A 205 7.82 -11.99 -13.57
CA GLU A 205 8.09 -12.40 -12.18
C GLU A 205 7.02 -11.90 -11.21
N LEU A 206 6.55 -10.66 -11.34
CA LEU A 206 5.43 -10.16 -10.52
C LEU A 206 4.12 -10.92 -10.79
N ALA A 207 3.86 -11.33 -12.03
CA ALA A 207 2.70 -12.15 -12.36
C ALA A 207 2.79 -13.54 -11.71
N ALA A 208 3.99 -14.14 -11.73
CA ALA A 208 4.24 -15.42 -11.11
C ALA A 208 4.17 -15.34 -9.58
N MET A 209 4.66 -14.25 -8.98
CA MET A 209 4.45 -13.96 -7.55
C MET A 209 2.97 -13.88 -7.21
N ALA A 210 2.21 -13.03 -7.91
CA ALA A 210 0.80 -12.84 -7.64
C ALA A 210 -0.01 -14.14 -7.85
N SER A 211 0.37 -14.96 -8.84
CA SER A 211 -0.23 -16.29 -9.05
C SER A 211 0.09 -17.24 -7.90
N HIS A 212 1.32 -17.23 -7.38
CA HIS A 212 1.70 -18.05 -6.22
C HIS A 212 0.89 -17.65 -4.98
N ILE A 213 0.79 -16.35 -4.69
CA ILE A 213 -0.04 -15.83 -3.59
C ILE A 213 -1.50 -16.26 -3.74
N ALA A 214 -2.06 -16.21 -4.95
CA ALA A 214 -3.47 -16.51 -5.18
C ALA A 214 -3.83 -18.02 -5.13
N ASN A 215 -2.84 -18.91 -5.12
CA ASN A 215 -3.08 -20.35 -5.25
C ASN A 215 -2.45 -21.20 -4.15
N GLU A 216 -1.49 -20.67 -3.39
CA GLU A 216 -0.73 -21.41 -2.39
C GLU A 216 -0.95 -20.85 -0.98
N ASP A 217 -0.79 -21.71 0.02
CA ASP A 217 -0.74 -21.29 1.43
C ASP A 217 0.60 -20.61 1.72
N VAL A 218 0.62 -19.29 1.67
CA VAL A 218 1.83 -18.49 1.87
C VAL A 218 1.86 -17.93 3.30
N PRO A 219 2.92 -18.21 4.08
CA PRO A 219 3.07 -17.67 5.44
C PRO A 219 2.98 -16.14 5.50
N TRP A 220 2.38 -15.62 6.58
CA TRP A 220 2.14 -14.19 6.78
C TRP A 220 3.43 -13.36 6.68
N GLU A 221 4.53 -13.87 7.24
CA GLU A 221 5.85 -13.24 7.27
C GLU A 221 6.41 -13.00 5.86
N ARG A 222 5.88 -13.72 4.86
CA ARG A 222 6.26 -13.55 3.46
C ARG A 222 5.33 -12.61 2.71
N LEU A 223 4.17 -12.21 3.24
CA LEU A 223 3.15 -11.44 2.52
C LEU A 223 3.02 -9.97 2.94
N GLN A 224 3.61 -9.56 4.06
CA GLN A 224 3.34 -8.27 4.72
C GLN A 224 3.45 -7.06 3.76
N ALA A 225 4.45 -7.03 2.88
CA ALA A 225 4.63 -5.96 1.89
C ALA A 225 3.64 -6.02 0.72
N CYS A 226 3.06 -7.19 0.44
CA CYS A 226 2.12 -7.43 -0.64
C CYS A 226 0.66 -7.16 -0.24
N VAL A 227 0.33 -7.12 1.06
CA VAL A 227 -1.05 -6.94 1.57
C VAL A 227 -1.75 -5.71 0.99
N HIS A 228 -1.04 -4.58 0.91
CA HIS A 228 -1.63 -3.36 0.35
C HIS A 228 -1.98 -3.50 -1.14
N ALA A 229 -1.16 -4.23 -1.90
CA ALA A 229 -1.43 -4.49 -3.31
C ALA A 229 -2.62 -5.45 -3.48
N MET A 230 -2.71 -6.47 -2.62
CA MET A 230 -3.84 -7.41 -2.60
C MET A 230 -5.16 -6.70 -2.30
N ALA A 231 -5.22 -5.87 -1.26
CA ALA A 231 -6.41 -5.10 -0.88
C ALA A 231 -6.95 -4.21 -2.02
N LYS A 232 -6.04 -3.61 -2.81
CA LYS A 232 -6.44 -2.82 -4.00
C LYS A 232 -6.97 -3.67 -5.14
N ALA A 233 -6.42 -4.87 -5.33
CA ALA A 233 -6.85 -5.76 -6.41
C ALA A 233 -8.27 -6.29 -6.16
N VAL A 234 -8.60 -6.64 -4.91
CA VAL A 234 -9.92 -7.15 -4.53
C VAL A 234 -10.98 -6.05 -4.32
N GLY A 235 -10.58 -4.78 -4.21
CA GLY A 235 -11.50 -3.69 -3.85
C GLY A 235 -12.67 -3.50 -4.82
N VAL A 236 -12.46 -3.69 -6.13
CA VAL A 236 -13.54 -3.60 -7.13
C VAL A 236 -14.52 -4.75 -6.99
N ASP A 237 -14.00 -5.96 -6.79
CA ASP A 237 -14.84 -7.14 -6.57
C ASP A 237 -15.60 -7.00 -5.22
N ALA A 238 -15.00 -6.35 -4.21
CA ALA A 238 -15.65 -6.04 -2.94
C ALA A 238 -16.85 -5.13 -3.15
N GLU A 239 -16.66 -4.02 -3.89
CA GLU A 239 -17.72 -3.07 -4.21
C GLU A 239 -18.90 -3.75 -4.92
N ILE A 240 -18.62 -4.65 -5.89
CA ILE A 240 -19.65 -5.37 -6.62
C ILE A 240 -20.44 -6.33 -5.72
N MET A 241 -19.74 -7.10 -4.88
CA MET A 241 -20.38 -8.10 -4.02
C MET A 241 -21.16 -7.48 -2.87
N CYS A 242 -20.66 -6.37 -2.32
CA CYS A 242 -21.27 -5.68 -1.19
C CYS A 242 -22.39 -4.73 -1.60
N GLY A 243 -22.35 -4.18 -2.83
CA GLY A 243 -23.40 -3.34 -3.37
C GLY A 243 -23.81 -2.19 -2.44
N ALA A 244 -25.12 -1.96 -2.32
CA ALA A 244 -25.69 -0.96 -1.40
C ALA A 244 -25.88 -1.50 0.02
N ASP A 245 -25.78 -2.82 0.22
CA ASP A 245 -26.00 -3.47 1.52
C ASP A 245 -24.81 -3.28 2.46
N GLN A 246 -23.59 -3.17 1.92
CA GLN A 246 -22.34 -2.97 2.67
C GLN A 246 -21.47 -1.87 2.03
N LEU A 247 -21.79 -0.63 2.40
CA LEU A 247 -21.17 0.58 1.82
C LEU A 247 -19.68 0.75 2.15
N CYS A 248 -19.21 0.08 3.20
CA CYS A 248 -17.80 0.09 3.62
C CYS A 248 -16.85 -0.53 2.57
N ALA A 249 -17.38 -1.29 1.60
CA ALA A 249 -16.63 -1.87 0.50
C ALA A 249 -16.22 -0.87 -0.59
N GLY A 250 -16.62 0.40 -0.47
CA GLY A 250 -16.12 1.48 -1.33
C GLY A 250 -17.09 1.96 -2.41
N LEU A 251 -18.39 1.68 -2.27
CA LEU A 251 -19.42 2.13 -3.20
C LEU A 251 -19.29 3.63 -3.51
N LYS A 252 -19.20 3.97 -4.80
CA LYS A 252 -19.11 5.38 -5.21
C LYS A 252 -20.35 6.15 -4.76
N GLY A 253 -20.14 7.24 -4.01
CA GLY A 253 -21.24 8.00 -3.41
C GLY A 253 -21.84 7.33 -2.18
N GLY A 254 -21.08 6.50 -1.46
CA GLY A 254 -21.57 5.66 -0.36
C GLY A 254 -22.47 6.36 0.66
N VAL A 255 -22.20 7.60 1.05
CA VAL A 255 -23.07 8.35 2.00
C VAL A 255 -24.45 8.65 1.40
N GLU A 256 -24.49 9.10 0.15
CA GLU A 256 -25.74 9.38 -0.57
C GLU A 256 -26.53 8.08 -0.80
N CYS A 257 -25.83 7.01 -1.18
CA CYS A 257 -26.44 5.70 -1.36
C CYS A 257 -26.99 5.14 -0.04
N ALA A 258 -26.32 5.36 1.10
CA ALA A 258 -26.81 5.01 2.43
C ALA A 258 -28.15 5.68 2.73
N ILE A 259 -28.22 6.98 2.50
CA ILE A 259 -29.42 7.78 2.77
C ILE A 259 -30.56 7.26 1.89
N HIS A 260 -30.32 7.05 0.60
CA HIS A 260 -31.34 6.53 -0.31
C HIS A 260 -31.80 5.11 0.05
N ALA A 261 -30.89 4.20 0.40
CA ALA A 261 -31.23 2.84 0.78
C ALA A 261 -32.10 2.83 2.04
N VAL A 262 -31.71 3.59 3.07
CA VAL A 262 -32.50 3.71 4.30
C VAL A 262 -33.85 4.38 4.04
N SER A 263 -33.87 5.51 3.32
CA SER A 263 -35.13 6.21 2.99
C SER A 263 -36.10 5.33 2.21
N GLY A 264 -35.61 4.54 1.25
CA GLY A 264 -36.45 3.62 0.48
C GLY A 264 -37.13 2.55 1.34
N GLU A 265 -36.45 2.02 2.35
CA GLU A 265 -37.03 1.07 3.31
C GLU A 265 -38.15 1.70 4.15
N PHE A 266 -37.98 2.96 4.59
CA PHE A 266 -39.04 3.70 5.28
C PHE A 266 -40.23 4.04 4.38
N ASP A 267 -39.97 4.40 3.11
CA ASP A 267 -41.01 4.72 2.13
C ASP A 267 -41.87 3.50 1.76
N SER A 268 -41.36 2.28 1.96
CA SER A 268 -42.10 1.03 1.74
C SER A 268 -43.27 0.83 2.72
N GLY A 269 -43.32 1.61 3.82
CA GLY A 269 -44.33 1.53 4.86
C GLY A 269 -44.22 0.31 5.78
N GLY A 270 -43.21 -0.55 5.58
CA GLY A 270 -42.94 -1.73 6.42
C GLY A 270 -41.97 -1.49 7.57
N VAL A 271 -41.34 -0.31 7.63
CA VAL A 271 -40.32 0.04 8.62
C VAL A 271 -40.73 1.29 9.39
N GLU A 272 -40.87 1.16 10.71
CA GLU A 272 -41.29 2.24 11.61
C GLU A 272 -40.12 2.94 12.31
N CYS A 273 -38.98 2.26 12.46
CA CYS A 273 -37.82 2.79 13.16
C CYS A 273 -36.50 2.18 12.66
N ALA A 274 -35.40 2.88 12.91
CA ALA A 274 -34.04 2.42 12.65
C ALA A 274 -33.26 2.31 13.96
N ILE A 275 -32.48 1.23 14.11
CA ILE A 275 -31.58 1.05 15.24
C ILE A 275 -30.17 1.39 14.78
N LEU A 276 -29.54 2.36 15.43
CA LEU A 276 -28.15 2.72 15.21
C LEU A 276 -27.27 1.87 16.12
N VAL A 277 -26.34 1.14 15.50
CA VAL A 277 -25.36 0.31 16.21
C VAL A 277 -23.97 0.73 15.74
N ASP A 278 -23.08 0.99 16.69
CA ASP A 278 -21.66 1.21 16.42
C ASP A 278 -20.85 0.17 17.19
N ALA A 279 -19.90 -0.46 16.49
CA ALA A 279 -19.06 -1.48 17.08
C ALA A 279 -17.78 -0.83 17.61
N THR A 280 -17.44 -1.15 18.85
CA THR A 280 -16.22 -0.63 19.46
C THR A 280 -15.02 -1.29 18.78
N ASN A 281 -14.11 -0.48 18.23
CA ASN A 281 -12.81 -0.95 17.74
C ASN A 281 -12.87 -2.13 16.74
N THR A 282 -13.93 -2.17 15.92
CA THR A 282 -14.32 -3.31 15.06
C THR A 282 -13.18 -3.91 14.25
N PHE A 283 -12.37 -3.07 13.60
CA PHE A 283 -11.30 -3.55 12.72
C PHE A 283 -10.19 -4.30 13.47
N ASN A 284 -9.97 -3.98 14.73
CA ASN A 284 -8.93 -4.61 15.54
C ASN A 284 -9.49 -5.79 16.35
N GLU A 285 -10.74 -5.71 16.79
CA GLU A 285 -11.38 -6.75 17.63
C GLU A 285 -12.04 -7.86 16.82
N MET A 286 -12.29 -7.66 15.53
CA MET A 286 -12.89 -8.65 14.65
C MET A 286 -12.06 -9.95 14.63
N SER A 287 -12.78 -11.07 14.78
CA SER A 287 -12.19 -12.39 14.61
C SER A 287 -11.77 -12.62 13.17
N ARG A 288 -10.46 -12.75 12.93
CA ARG A 288 -9.92 -13.08 11.59
C ARG A 288 -10.39 -14.45 11.13
N SER A 289 -10.50 -15.43 12.02
CA SER A 289 -10.92 -16.79 11.66
C SER A 289 -12.37 -16.83 11.17
N ALA A 290 -13.30 -16.19 11.89
CA ALA A 290 -14.69 -16.08 11.45
C ALA A 290 -14.81 -15.27 10.15
N ALA A 291 -14.08 -14.15 10.04
CA ALA A 291 -14.08 -13.34 8.82
C ALA A 291 -13.57 -14.12 7.60
N LEU A 292 -12.43 -14.82 7.73
CA LEU A 292 -11.85 -15.62 6.65
C LEU A 292 -12.77 -16.78 6.24
N TRP A 293 -13.38 -17.48 7.20
CA TRP A 293 -14.34 -18.56 6.93
C TRP A 293 -15.57 -18.05 6.17
N ASN A 294 -16.17 -16.96 6.63
CA ASN A 294 -17.36 -16.40 6.00
C ASN A 294 -17.05 -15.83 4.61
N VAL A 295 -15.92 -15.13 4.45
CA VAL A 295 -15.45 -14.63 3.15
C VAL A 295 -15.19 -15.80 2.20
N ARG A 296 -14.68 -16.93 2.70
CA ARG A 296 -14.47 -18.14 1.90
C ARG A 296 -15.76 -18.72 1.31
N ILE A 297 -16.86 -18.61 2.03
CA ILE A 297 -18.18 -19.09 1.60
C ILE A 297 -18.90 -18.06 0.72
N LEU A 298 -18.96 -16.81 1.19
CA LEU A 298 -19.72 -15.73 0.54
C LEU A 298 -18.99 -15.18 -0.68
N TRP A 299 -17.66 -15.20 -0.67
CA TRP A 299 -16.84 -14.58 -1.70
C TRP A 299 -15.58 -15.40 -2.05
N PRO A 300 -15.76 -16.61 -2.62
CA PRO A 300 -14.66 -17.57 -2.87
C PRO A 300 -13.56 -17.06 -3.81
N ARG A 301 -13.85 -16.02 -4.59
CA ARG A 301 -12.89 -15.40 -5.52
C ARG A 301 -11.85 -14.54 -4.83
N CYS A 302 -12.21 -13.89 -3.72
CA CYS A 302 -11.32 -12.97 -3.01
C CYS A 302 -10.92 -13.45 -1.62
N SER A 303 -11.36 -14.65 -1.24
CA SER A 303 -10.93 -15.37 -0.04
C SER A 303 -9.58 -16.10 -0.21
N ARG A 304 -8.70 -15.59 -1.08
CA ARG A 304 -7.43 -16.23 -1.46
C ARG A 304 -6.28 -15.57 -0.74
#